data_AF-A0A7J8PXJ6-F1
#
_entry.id   AF-A0A7J8PXJ6-F1
#
_cell.length_a   1.000
_cell.length_b   1.000
_cell.length_c   1.000
_cell.angle_alpha   90.00
_cell.angle_beta   90.00
_cell.angle_gamma   90.00
#
_symmetry.space_group_name_H-M   'P 1'
#
loop_
_entity.id
_entity.type
_entity.pdbx_description
1 polymer ?
#
loop_
_entity_poly.entity_id
_entity_poly.type
_entity_poly.pdbx_seq_one_letter_code
_entity_poly.pdbx_strand_id
1 'polypeptide(L)'
;MPDLKGGIRRSKRINDNQETPAVLATTAQRGGANRGRGRGRGRRAMNQDDNAVLVGPGACGRGCTGINLPVKHPVEKTAERLVAVEEEGSTSPLPERVQFGNSPVYTLDRKLGKGGFGQVYVGRRITSAIGCTGADAFEVALKFEHRNGKGCSSGPPYEWQVYSSLNGCYGLPSVHYKGQLGDYYILVMDMLGPSLWDVWNSNNQMLTEDMVACIAVEAISILEQLHHKGFVHGDVKPENFLLGQPGTSNEKKLYLVDLGLASRWKEAASGRHVDYDQKPDVFRGTVRYASVHAHLGRTGSRRDDLESLAYTLVFLLRGKLPWQGYIGENKGFLVCKKKMATSPEMLCYLCPPPFQQFLEIVTNMKFDEEPNYSKLISLFHNSIDFNSSIRPIQIDGAIKLGQKRGRALFELEDGEQLRKKLRLGSPASQWITVYSSRNPMKQR
;
A
#
# COMPACT_ATOMS: atom_id res chain seq x y z
N MET A 1 43.84 -44.90 22.04
CA MET A 1 44.94 -45.51 21.25
C MET A 1 44.32 -46.54 20.31
N PRO A 2 44.80 -46.63 19.06
CA PRO A 2 43.97 -46.42 17.86
C PRO A 2 44.18 -47.46 16.74
N ASP A 3 43.50 -47.29 15.61
CA ASP A 3 44.05 -47.32 14.22
C ASP A 3 42.98 -46.78 13.27
N LEU A 4 43.11 -45.67 12.51
CA LEU A 4 44.04 -45.19 11.46
C LEU A 4 43.80 -45.74 10.04
N LYS A 5 43.35 -44.83 9.15
CA LYS A 5 43.83 -44.48 7.78
C LYS A 5 42.72 -43.67 7.07
N GLY A 6 42.90 -42.52 6.43
CA GLY A 6 44.08 -41.73 6.04
C GLY A 6 43.82 -41.10 4.65
N GLY A 7 44.02 -39.79 4.47
CA GLY A 7 44.03 -39.17 3.13
C GLY A 7 43.82 -37.65 3.08
N ILE A 8 44.86 -36.85 3.36
CA ILE A 8 44.96 -35.41 3.06
C ILE A 8 45.96 -35.24 1.91
N ARG A 9 45.70 -34.30 0.98
CA ARG A 9 46.71 -33.72 0.08
C ARG A 9 46.71 -32.19 0.15
N ARG A 10 47.85 -31.61 0.53
CA ARG A 10 48.30 -30.23 0.26
C ARG A 10 49.79 -30.28 -0.10
N SER A 11 50.18 -29.54 -1.13
CA SER A 11 51.55 -29.12 -1.52
C SER A 11 51.38 -28.17 -2.73
N LYS A 12 52.11 -27.08 -3.00
CA LYS A 12 53.38 -26.52 -2.50
C LYS A 12 53.47 -25.05 -3.01
N ARG A 13 54.20 -24.19 -2.30
CA ARG A 13 54.66 -22.84 -2.71
C ARG A 13 55.80 -22.91 -3.73
N ILE A 14 55.95 -21.90 -4.60
CA ILE A 14 57.24 -21.31 -5.06
C ILE A 14 57.04 -19.78 -5.31
N ASN A 15 58.02 -18.98 -4.86
CA ASN A 15 58.20 -17.53 -5.02
C ASN A 15 58.83 -17.19 -6.39
N ASP A 16 58.66 -15.94 -6.87
CA ASP A 16 59.81 -15.14 -7.36
C ASP A 16 59.53 -13.62 -7.28
N ASN A 17 60.57 -12.89 -6.88
CA ASN A 17 60.69 -11.44 -6.74
C ASN A 17 61.33 -10.82 -8.01
N GLN A 18 60.99 -9.57 -8.34
CA GLN A 18 61.88 -8.49 -8.85
C GLN A 18 61.03 -7.22 -9.09
N GLU A 19 61.18 -6.18 -8.28
CA GLU A 19 62.05 -4.99 -8.45
C GLU A 19 61.43 -3.83 -9.29
N THR A 20 61.31 -2.69 -8.60
CA THR A 20 61.01 -1.28 -8.99
C THR A 20 62.02 -0.69 -10.01
N PRO A 21 61.87 0.52 -10.63
CA PRO A 21 61.32 1.75 -10.04
C PRO A 21 60.62 2.81 -10.96
N ALA A 22 60.17 3.87 -10.28
CA ALA A 22 59.48 5.08 -10.74
C ALA A 22 60.33 6.04 -11.59
N VAL A 23 59.70 6.85 -12.45
CA VAL A 23 60.22 8.16 -12.94
C VAL A 23 59.07 9.11 -13.38
N LEU A 24 59.03 10.27 -12.71
CA LEU A 24 58.75 11.66 -13.09
C LEU A 24 57.46 12.15 -13.80
N ALA A 25 57.01 13.29 -13.22
CA ALA A 25 55.97 14.21 -13.62
C ALA A 25 56.30 15.07 -14.85
N THR A 26 55.28 15.74 -15.42
CA THR A 26 55.38 17.15 -15.84
C THR A 26 53.99 17.81 -15.92
N THR A 27 54.01 19.10 -15.61
CA THR A 27 52.93 20.06 -15.38
C THR A 27 52.64 20.95 -16.59
N ALA A 28 51.38 21.42 -16.66
CA ALA A 28 50.90 22.75 -17.10
C ALA A 28 51.00 23.18 -18.58
N GLN A 29 49.90 23.68 -19.17
CA GLN A 29 49.58 25.12 -19.19
C GLN A 29 48.29 25.47 -19.98
N ARG A 30 47.75 26.65 -19.64
CA ARG A 30 46.58 27.38 -20.15
C ARG A 30 46.85 28.13 -21.47
N GLY A 31 45.77 28.46 -22.18
CA GLY A 31 45.63 29.61 -23.11
C GLY A 31 44.54 29.29 -24.15
N GLY A 32 43.52 30.10 -24.50
CA GLY A 32 43.31 31.54 -24.38
C GLY A 32 43.03 32.15 -25.76
N ALA A 33 41.74 32.38 -26.11
CA ALA A 33 41.11 33.29 -27.12
C ALA A 33 41.76 33.47 -28.52
N ASN A 34 41.05 33.55 -29.67
CA ASN A 34 40.20 34.68 -30.10
C ASN A 34 39.74 34.50 -31.59
N ARG A 35 38.50 34.96 -31.86
CA ARG A 35 37.83 35.57 -33.06
C ARG A 35 38.33 35.43 -34.52
N GLY A 36 37.34 35.26 -35.43
CA GLY A 36 37.22 35.90 -36.75
C GLY A 36 36.50 35.07 -37.83
N ARG A 37 35.18 35.24 -38.08
CA ARG A 37 34.48 36.08 -39.11
C ARG A 37 34.26 35.44 -40.51
N GLY A 38 32.98 35.42 -40.94
CA GLY A 38 32.52 35.36 -42.36
C GLY A 38 31.16 34.64 -42.54
N ARG A 39 30.00 35.33 -42.45
CA ARG A 39 29.09 35.79 -43.55
C ARG A 39 28.54 34.65 -44.44
N GLY A 40 27.23 34.44 -44.66
CA GLY A 40 26.01 35.14 -44.23
C GLY A 40 24.72 34.66 -44.95
N ARG A 41 23.61 35.36 -44.63
CA ARG A 41 22.27 35.47 -45.30
C ARG A 41 21.34 34.23 -45.26
N GLY A 42 20.08 34.31 -44.82
CA GLY A 42 19.27 35.43 -44.31
C GLY A 42 17.85 35.02 -43.83
N ARG A 43 17.29 35.89 -42.98
CA ARG A 43 15.87 36.33 -42.68
C ARG A 43 14.69 35.44 -43.11
N ARG A 44 13.54 35.34 -42.41
CA ARG A 44 12.85 35.98 -41.24
C ARG A 44 11.60 35.08 -40.97
N ALA A 45 11.21 34.80 -39.71
CA ALA A 45 10.06 35.38 -38.94
C ALA A 45 8.68 35.22 -39.64
N MET A 46 7.55 34.79 -39.08
CA MET A 46 6.88 34.79 -37.75
C MET A 46 5.72 33.74 -37.84
N ASN A 47 5.41 32.95 -36.81
CA ASN A 47 4.33 33.08 -35.80
C ASN A 47 2.85 32.98 -36.26
N GLN A 48 2.09 32.25 -35.40
CA GLN A 48 0.63 32.29 -35.09
C GLN A 48 -0.33 31.29 -35.78
N ASP A 49 -0.79 30.32 -34.95
CA ASP A 49 -2.17 30.10 -34.46
C ASP A 49 -3.35 30.46 -35.40
N ASP A 50 -4.29 29.53 -35.63
CA ASP A 50 -5.53 29.38 -34.84
C ASP A 50 -6.68 28.60 -35.55
N ASN A 51 -7.47 27.92 -34.71
CA ASN A 51 -8.93 27.67 -34.77
C ASN A 51 -9.63 26.73 -35.79
N ALA A 52 -9.97 25.53 -35.29
CA ALA A 52 -11.31 25.03 -34.86
C ALA A 52 -12.65 25.37 -35.58
N VAL A 53 -13.60 24.42 -35.38
CA VAL A 53 -15.11 24.46 -35.42
C VAL A 53 -15.74 24.00 -36.77
N LEU A 54 -16.35 22.81 -36.91
CA LEU A 54 -17.60 22.18 -36.40
C LEU A 54 -18.90 22.47 -37.21
N VAL A 55 -19.69 21.38 -37.37
CA VAL A 55 -21.16 21.23 -37.65
C VAL A 55 -21.64 21.02 -39.11
N GLY A 56 -22.36 19.90 -39.34
CA GLY A 56 -23.16 19.55 -40.56
C GLY A 56 -24.59 20.15 -40.52
N PRO A 57 -25.69 19.50 -40.99
CA PRO A 57 -25.89 18.27 -41.80
C PRO A 57 -26.93 18.40 -42.96
N GLY A 58 -27.21 17.30 -43.68
CA GLY A 58 -28.45 17.03 -44.46
C GLY A 58 -28.26 16.89 -45.99
N ALA A 59 -29.15 16.31 -46.80
CA ALA A 59 -30.00 15.11 -46.79
C ALA A 59 -30.63 15.02 -48.21
N CYS A 60 -30.85 13.81 -48.75
CA CYS A 60 -31.68 13.45 -49.93
C CYS A 60 -31.17 13.91 -51.34
N GLY A 61 -31.28 13.17 -52.46
CA GLY A 61 -31.80 11.84 -52.83
C GLY A 61 -31.92 11.70 -54.37
N ARG A 62 -31.69 10.47 -54.87
CA ARG A 62 -32.17 9.78 -56.11
C ARG A 62 -31.67 10.17 -57.53
N GLY A 63 -31.31 9.12 -58.30
CA GLY A 63 -31.28 9.06 -59.78
C GLY A 63 -30.51 7.85 -60.35
N CYS A 64 -31.21 6.89 -60.97
CA CYS A 64 -30.76 5.54 -61.43
C CYS A 64 -29.83 5.56 -62.67
N THR A 65 -29.08 4.49 -63.03
CA THR A 65 -29.53 3.29 -63.80
C THR A 65 -28.51 2.11 -63.75
N GLY A 66 -28.98 0.90 -64.12
CA GLY A 66 -28.40 -0.44 -63.90
C GLY A 66 -27.04 -0.74 -64.54
N ILE A 67 -26.40 -1.88 -64.22
CA ILE A 67 -26.50 -3.19 -64.92
C ILE A 67 -26.28 -4.39 -63.95
N ASN A 68 -26.86 -5.55 -64.29
CA ASN A 68 -26.97 -6.83 -63.57
C ASN A 68 -25.66 -7.62 -63.23
N LEU A 69 -25.59 -8.09 -61.97
CA LEU A 69 -25.27 -9.44 -61.40
C LEU A 69 -24.44 -10.49 -62.21
N PRO A 70 -23.57 -11.28 -61.52
CA PRO A 70 -24.08 -12.47 -60.80
C PRO A 70 -23.52 -12.72 -59.39
N VAL A 71 -24.36 -13.41 -58.62
CA VAL A 71 -24.27 -13.84 -57.22
C VAL A 71 -23.12 -14.85 -57.00
N LYS A 72 -22.38 -14.69 -55.89
CA LYS A 72 -21.59 -15.75 -55.25
C LYS A 72 -21.97 -15.86 -53.76
N HIS A 73 -22.20 -17.09 -53.33
CA HIS A 73 -22.65 -17.50 -51.99
C HIS A 73 -21.76 -16.99 -50.84
N PRO A 74 -22.33 -16.67 -49.66
CA PRO A 74 -21.56 -16.31 -48.48
C PRO A 74 -21.06 -17.59 -47.77
N VAL A 75 -19.74 -17.71 -47.63
CA VAL A 75 -19.11 -18.69 -46.73
C VAL A 75 -19.02 -18.04 -45.35
N GLU A 76 -19.82 -18.55 -44.41
CA GLU A 76 -19.70 -18.28 -42.99
C GLU A 76 -18.30 -18.73 -42.51
N LYS A 77 -17.50 -17.78 -42.03
CA LYS A 77 -16.31 -18.08 -41.21
C LYS A 77 -16.64 -17.75 -39.77
N THR A 78 -17.02 -18.78 -39.02
CA THR A 78 -17.00 -18.81 -37.56
C THR A 78 -15.58 -18.51 -37.09
N ALA A 79 -15.41 -17.36 -36.44
CA ALA A 79 -14.18 -17.02 -35.74
C ALA A 79 -14.18 -17.77 -34.41
N GLU A 80 -13.51 -18.91 -34.36
CA GLU A 80 -13.17 -19.59 -33.12
C GLU A 80 -12.24 -18.70 -32.30
N ARG A 81 -12.82 -18.13 -31.25
CA ARG A 81 -12.14 -17.36 -30.22
C ARG A 81 -11.34 -18.36 -29.38
N LEU A 82 -10.07 -18.55 -29.74
CA LEU A 82 -9.09 -19.22 -28.89
C LEU A 82 -8.97 -18.44 -27.58
N VAL A 83 -9.71 -18.88 -26.57
CA VAL A 83 -9.51 -18.48 -25.17
C VAL A 83 -8.19 -19.10 -24.76
N ALA A 84 -7.21 -18.26 -24.46
CA ALA A 84 -6.00 -18.68 -23.75
C ALA A 84 -6.44 -19.25 -22.40
N VAL A 85 -6.46 -20.57 -22.30
CA VAL A 85 -6.52 -21.28 -21.03
C VAL A 85 -5.17 -21.04 -20.38
N GLU A 86 -5.11 -20.09 -19.45
CA GLU A 86 -4.01 -20.07 -18.49
C GLU A 86 -4.06 -21.41 -17.76
N GLU A 87 -2.98 -22.19 -17.82
CA GLU A 87 -2.85 -23.46 -17.11
C GLU A 87 -3.12 -23.22 -15.61
N GLU A 88 -4.28 -23.68 -15.14
CA GLU A 88 -4.50 -23.92 -13.72
C GLU A 88 -3.56 -25.06 -13.31
N GLY A 89 -2.39 -24.69 -12.78
CA GLY A 89 -1.51 -25.64 -12.12
C GLY A 89 -2.31 -26.44 -11.09
N SER A 90 -2.34 -27.76 -11.28
CA SER A 90 -2.98 -28.78 -10.45
C SER A 90 -3.16 -28.38 -8.98
N THR A 91 -4.29 -27.75 -8.66
CA THR A 91 -4.71 -27.54 -7.27
C THR A 91 -5.77 -28.58 -6.94
N SER A 92 -5.59 -29.29 -5.83
CA SER A 92 -6.63 -30.14 -5.23
C SER A 92 -7.99 -29.40 -5.18
N PRO A 93 -9.13 -30.07 -5.38
CA PRO A 93 -10.43 -29.41 -5.30
C PRO A 93 -10.64 -28.76 -3.92
N LEU A 94 -11.29 -27.60 -3.90
CA LEU A 94 -11.68 -26.94 -2.64
C LEU A 94 -12.69 -27.82 -1.89
N PRO A 95 -12.62 -27.92 -0.56
CA PRO A 95 -13.58 -28.69 0.21
C PRO A 95 -14.95 -28.00 0.18
N GLU A 96 -15.99 -28.73 -0.21
CA GLU A 96 -17.38 -28.22 -0.28
C GLU A 96 -17.97 -27.92 1.10
N ARG A 97 -17.47 -28.60 2.14
CA ARG A 97 -17.90 -28.43 3.53
C ARG A 97 -16.69 -28.17 4.42
N VAL A 98 -16.82 -27.19 5.31
CA VAL A 98 -15.79 -26.80 6.28
C VAL A 98 -16.35 -26.96 7.69
N GLN A 99 -15.62 -27.69 8.53
CA GLN A 99 -15.89 -27.83 9.96
C GLN A 99 -14.58 -28.03 10.72
N PHE A 100 -14.42 -27.35 11.86
CA PHE A 100 -13.24 -27.42 12.71
C PHE A 100 -13.65 -27.67 14.16
N GLY A 101 -13.31 -28.84 14.70
CA GLY A 101 -13.66 -29.22 16.07
C GLY A 101 -15.16 -29.05 16.33
N ASN A 102 -15.52 -28.20 17.30
CA ASN A 102 -16.90 -27.91 17.66
C ASN A 102 -17.54 -26.76 16.84
N SER A 103 -16.90 -26.30 15.77
CA SER A 103 -17.50 -25.28 14.90
C SER A 103 -18.77 -25.82 14.24
N PRO A 104 -19.68 -24.91 13.81
CA PRO A 104 -20.71 -25.27 12.86
C PRO A 104 -20.12 -25.83 11.56
N VAL A 105 -20.96 -26.54 10.80
CA VAL A 105 -20.64 -26.96 9.43
C VAL A 105 -21.04 -25.82 8.48
N TYR A 106 -20.09 -25.40 7.65
CA TYR A 106 -20.29 -24.39 6.62
C TYR A 106 -20.21 -25.03 5.23
N THR A 107 -21.20 -24.77 4.37
CA THR A 107 -21.14 -25.10 2.94
C THR A 107 -20.54 -23.95 2.17
N LEU A 108 -19.63 -24.27 1.25
CA LEU A 108 -19.05 -23.31 0.33
C LEU A 108 -20.11 -22.80 -0.67
N ASP A 109 -20.15 -21.49 -0.90
CA ASP A 109 -21.03 -20.83 -1.86
C ASP A 109 -20.19 -20.02 -2.86
N ARG A 110 -20.67 -18.84 -3.30
CA ARG A 110 -20.02 -18.03 -4.32
C ARG A 110 -18.65 -17.52 -3.85
N LYS A 111 -17.75 -17.37 -4.82
CA LYS A 111 -16.45 -16.73 -4.63
C LYS A 111 -16.62 -15.22 -4.39
N LEU A 112 -15.94 -14.69 -3.39
CA LEU A 112 -15.88 -13.27 -3.08
C LEU A 112 -14.67 -12.60 -3.73
N GLY A 113 -13.53 -13.29 -3.78
CA GLY A 113 -12.32 -12.73 -4.36
C GLY A 113 -11.16 -13.72 -4.44
N LYS A 114 -10.10 -13.32 -5.16
CA LYS A 114 -8.81 -14.02 -5.20
C LYS A 114 -7.72 -12.99 -4.97
N GLY A 115 -6.93 -13.21 -3.93
CA GLY A 115 -5.76 -12.39 -3.59
C GLY A 115 -4.46 -13.06 -4.03
N GLY A 116 -3.32 -12.43 -3.70
CA GLY A 116 -2.00 -12.98 -3.99
C GLY A 116 -1.65 -14.26 -3.20
N PHE A 117 -2.31 -14.47 -2.06
CA PHE A 117 -2.02 -15.56 -1.12
C PHE A 117 -3.10 -16.65 -1.10
N GLY A 118 -4.32 -16.35 -1.56
CA GLY A 118 -5.44 -17.28 -1.43
C GLY A 118 -6.73 -16.82 -2.11
N GLN A 119 -7.80 -17.55 -1.82
CA GLN A 119 -9.14 -17.32 -2.39
C GLN A 119 -10.15 -17.17 -1.24
N VAL A 120 -11.12 -16.28 -1.41
CA VAL A 120 -12.15 -16.02 -0.39
C VAL A 120 -13.52 -16.35 -0.97
N TYR A 121 -14.33 -17.04 -0.20
CA TYR A 121 -15.67 -17.50 -0.57
C TYR A 121 -16.67 -17.18 0.54
N VAL A 122 -17.95 -17.13 0.19
CA VAL A 122 -19.03 -17.18 1.17
C VAL A 122 -19.15 -18.59 1.72
N GLY A 123 -19.20 -18.73 3.04
CA GLY A 123 -19.63 -19.94 3.71
C GLY A 123 -21.03 -19.75 4.29
N ARG A 124 -21.95 -20.69 4.02
CA ARG A 124 -23.28 -20.71 4.66
C ARG A 124 -23.34 -21.78 5.72
N ARG A 125 -23.77 -21.43 6.92
CA ARG A 125 -23.97 -22.38 8.01
C ARG A 125 -25.15 -23.30 7.68
N ILE A 126 -24.97 -24.62 7.85
CA ILE A 126 -26.04 -25.61 7.57
C ILE A 126 -27.14 -25.58 8.64
N THR A 127 -26.77 -25.39 9.90
CA THR A 127 -27.75 -25.31 11.00
C THR A 127 -28.39 -23.93 11.03
N SER A 128 -29.70 -23.88 11.30
CA SER A 128 -30.45 -22.62 11.38
C SER A 128 -29.82 -21.68 12.40
N ALA A 129 -29.15 -20.66 11.90
CA ALA A 129 -28.65 -19.52 12.66
C ALA A 129 -29.61 -18.34 12.49
N ILE A 130 -29.85 -17.63 13.59
CA ILE A 130 -30.67 -16.41 13.62
C ILE A 130 -29.77 -15.17 13.58
N GLY A 131 -28.46 -15.33 13.85
CA GLY A 131 -27.50 -14.24 13.90
C GLY A 131 -27.09 -13.72 12.51
N CYS A 132 -27.01 -12.40 12.38
CA CYS A 132 -26.46 -11.74 11.18
C CYS A 132 -24.95 -11.49 11.26
N THR A 133 -24.31 -11.61 12.44
CA THR A 133 -22.89 -11.28 12.65
C THR A 133 -22.25 -12.19 13.71
N GLY A 134 -20.92 -12.30 13.73
CA GLY A 134 -20.17 -13.05 14.73
C GLY A 134 -20.12 -14.57 14.47
N ALA A 135 -19.69 -15.33 15.48
CA ALA A 135 -19.50 -16.77 15.37
C ALA A 135 -20.79 -17.57 15.07
N ASP A 136 -21.95 -16.97 15.38
CA ASP A 136 -23.27 -17.52 15.09
C ASP A 136 -23.91 -16.98 13.82
N ALA A 137 -23.17 -16.26 12.98
CA ALA A 137 -23.67 -15.74 11.71
C ALA A 137 -24.10 -16.86 10.74
N PHE A 138 -25.16 -16.60 9.98
CA PHE A 138 -25.59 -17.49 8.90
C PHE A 138 -24.59 -17.50 7.72
N GLU A 139 -24.07 -16.33 7.34
CA GLU A 139 -23.01 -16.20 6.33
C GLU A 139 -21.69 -15.78 6.98
N VAL A 140 -20.60 -16.40 6.54
CA VAL A 140 -19.21 -16.11 6.97
C VAL A 140 -18.31 -15.98 5.75
N ALA A 141 -17.16 -15.33 5.91
CA ALA A 141 -16.11 -15.36 4.90
C ALA A 141 -15.15 -16.53 5.16
N LEU A 142 -14.95 -17.37 4.15
CA LEU A 142 -14.00 -18.49 4.16
C LEU A 142 -12.79 -18.14 3.30
N LYS A 143 -11.63 -17.89 3.91
CA LYS A 143 -10.37 -17.64 3.20
C LYS A 143 -9.53 -18.91 3.16
N PHE A 144 -9.21 -19.36 1.95
CA PHE A 144 -8.45 -20.56 1.65
C PHE A 144 -7.07 -20.21 1.12
N GLU A 145 -6.04 -20.79 1.73
CA GLU A 145 -4.65 -20.71 1.26
C GLU A 145 -4.12 -22.13 1.09
N HIS A 146 -3.64 -22.43 -0.12
CA HIS A 146 -3.12 -23.76 -0.43
C HIS A 146 -1.76 -23.96 0.26
N ARG A 147 -1.49 -25.16 0.78
CA ARG A 147 -0.26 -25.48 1.52
C ARG A 147 1.03 -25.26 0.73
N ASN A 148 0.96 -25.43 -0.58
CA ASN A 148 2.10 -25.16 -1.48
C ASN A 148 2.17 -23.70 -1.96
N GLY A 149 1.32 -22.82 -1.41
CA GLY A 149 1.30 -21.40 -1.75
C GLY A 149 2.52 -20.64 -1.21
N LYS A 150 2.79 -19.47 -1.79
CA LYS A 150 3.96 -18.62 -1.50
C LYS A 150 4.10 -18.19 -0.02
N GLY A 151 3.02 -18.29 0.78
CA GLY A 151 3.00 -17.96 2.21
C GLY A 151 2.99 -19.17 3.17
N CYS A 152 3.01 -20.41 2.66
CA CYS A 152 2.76 -21.62 3.45
C CYS A 152 3.94 -22.60 3.52
N SER A 153 5.12 -22.23 3.01
CA SER A 153 6.29 -23.11 2.87
C SER A 153 6.84 -23.67 4.19
N SER A 154 6.47 -23.07 5.33
CA SER A 154 6.93 -23.45 6.68
C SER A 154 5.79 -23.73 7.66
N GLY A 155 4.56 -23.93 7.17
CA GLY A 155 3.37 -24.19 7.99
C GLY A 155 2.20 -23.24 7.67
N PRO A 156 1.30 -23.00 8.63
CA PRO A 156 0.17 -22.08 8.44
C PRO A 156 0.64 -20.66 8.06
N PRO A 157 -0.15 -19.92 7.28
CA PRO A 157 0.18 -18.55 6.89
C PRO A 157 0.50 -17.66 8.09
N TYR A 158 1.49 -16.79 7.95
CA TYR A 158 1.86 -15.81 9.00
C TYR A 158 0.66 -14.95 9.45
N GLU A 159 -0.26 -14.66 8.52
CA GLU A 159 -1.52 -13.96 8.77
C GLU A 159 -2.33 -14.55 9.93
N TRP A 160 -2.29 -15.87 10.15
CA TRP A 160 -2.98 -16.50 11.27
C TRP A 160 -2.44 -16.04 12.63
N GLN A 161 -1.12 -15.86 12.73
CA GLN A 161 -0.46 -15.39 13.95
C GLN A 161 -0.80 -13.92 14.20
N VAL A 162 -0.86 -13.14 13.12
CA VAL A 162 -1.24 -11.73 13.17
C VAL A 162 -2.68 -11.60 13.67
N TYR A 163 -3.66 -12.27 13.06
CA TYR A 163 -5.04 -12.27 13.56
C TYR A 163 -5.18 -12.79 14.98
N SER A 164 -4.39 -13.79 15.39
CA SER A 164 -4.42 -14.28 16.78
C SER A 164 -4.02 -13.20 17.79
N SER A 165 -3.12 -12.29 17.39
CA SER A 165 -2.68 -11.17 18.23
C SER A 165 -3.65 -9.97 18.18
N LEU A 166 -4.49 -9.91 17.15
CA LEU A 166 -5.32 -8.75 16.81
C LEU A 166 -6.83 -9.00 16.88
N ASN A 167 -7.28 -10.23 17.17
CA ASN A 167 -8.71 -10.53 17.23
C ASN A 167 -9.40 -9.63 18.26
N GLY A 168 -10.53 -9.01 17.88
CA GLY A 168 -11.21 -8.00 18.70
C GLY A 168 -10.58 -6.59 18.65
N CYS A 169 -9.54 -6.38 17.85
CA CYS A 169 -9.01 -5.05 17.57
C CYS A 169 -10.01 -4.24 16.73
N TYR A 170 -10.11 -2.95 17.04
CA TYR A 170 -11.02 -2.05 16.35
C TYR A 170 -10.76 -2.01 14.84
N GLY A 171 -11.83 -2.14 14.07
CA GLY A 171 -11.81 -2.07 12.61
C GLY A 171 -11.06 -3.20 11.92
N LEU A 172 -10.86 -4.34 12.58
CA LEU A 172 -10.47 -5.59 11.93
C LEU A 172 -11.63 -6.59 12.02
N PRO A 173 -11.84 -7.45 11.00
CA PRO A 173 -12.81 -8.54 11.11
C PRO A 173 -12.35 -9.57 12.14
N SER A 174 -13.31 -10.19 12.81
CA SER A 174 -13.04 -11.26 13.74
C SER A 174 -12.74 -12.56 12.99
N VAL A 175 -11.78 -13.33 13.50
CA VAL A 175 -11.59 -14.73 13.11
C VAL A 175 -12.32 -15.59 14.13
N HIS A 176 -13.30 -16.37 13.67
CA HIS A 176 -14.10 -17.26 14.52
C HIS A 176 -13.44 -18.62 14.68
N TYR A 177 -12.99 -19.18 13.56
CA TYR A 177 -12.35 -20.50 13.49
C TYR A 177 -11.20 -20.46 12.49
N LYS A 178 -10.22 -21.33 12.71
CA LYS A 178 -9.12 -21.55 11.77
C LYS A 178 -8.66 -22.99 11.86
N GLY A 179 -8.26 -23.55 10.75
CA GLY A 179 -7.83 -24.95 10.72
C GLY A 179 -7.34 -25.38 9.35
N GLN A 180 -6.70 -26.54 9.32
CA GLN A 180 -6.29 -27.17 8.09
C GLN A 180 -7.36 -28.20 7.68
N LEU A 181 -7.76 -28.18 6.42
CA LEU A 181 -8.65 -29.19 5.84
C LEU A 181 -8.12 -29.58 4.47
N GLY A 182 -7.73 -30.85 4.32
CA GLY A 182 -7.00 -31.33 3.14
C GLY A 182 -5.71 -30.52 2.90
N ASP A 183 -5.57 -29.99 1.69
CA ASP A 183 -4.42 -29.20 1.25
C ASP A 183 -4.58 -27.69 1.45
N TYR A 184 -5.56 -27.27 2.26
CA TYR A 184 -5.85 -25.87 2.53
C TYR A 184 -5.73 -25.52 4.01
N TYR A 185 -5.10 -24.37 4.26
CA TYR A 185 -5.28 -23.60 5.48
C TYR A 185 -6.49 -22.68 5.30
N ILE A 186 -7.44 -22.74 6.22
CA ILE A 186 -8.71 -22.01 6.13
C ILE A 186 -8.91 -21.10 7.35
N LEU A 187 -9.29 -19.85 7.10
CA LEU A 187 -9.85 -18.93 8.09
C LEU A 187 -11.35 -18.79 7.89
N VAL A 188 -12.11 -18.86 8.99
CA VAL A 188 -13.54 -18.54 9.06
C VAL A 188 -13.69 -17.20 9.78
N MET A 189 -14.22 -16.21 9.08
CA MET A 189 -14.17 -14.81 9.48
C MET A 189 -15.55 -14.13 9.37
N ASP A 190 -15.68 -12.97 10.01
CA ASP A 190 -16.84 -12.08 9.82
C ASP A 190 -17.09 -11.84 8.32
N MET A 191 -18.35 -11.94 7.91
CA MET A 191 -18.78 -11.53 6.58
C MET A 191 -18.88 -10.00 6.53
N LEU A 192 -18.29 -9.39 5.49
CA LEU A 192 -18.27 -7.94 5.30
C LEU A 192 -19.00 -7.54 4.02
N GLY A 193 -19.21 -6.24 3.87
CA GLY A 193 -19.81 -5.60 2.70
C GLY A 193 -18.79 -5.28 1.60
N PRO A 194 -19.13 -4.33 0.69
CA PRO A 194 -18.27 -3.98 -0.43
C PRO A 194 -16.97 -3.31 0.02
N SER A 195 -15.91 -3.48 -0.78
CA SER A 195 -14.65 -2.74 -0.60
C SER A 195 -14.80 -1.28 -1.02
N LEU A 196 -13.90 -0.39 -0.58
CA LEU A 196 -13.86 0.98 -1.06
C LEU A 196 -13.57 1.04 -2.57
N TRP A 197 -12.90 0.03 -3.13
CA TRP A 197 -12.74 -0.10 -4.58
C TRP A 197 -14.09 -0.34 -5.28
N ASP A 198 -14.93 -1.22 -4.74
CA ASP A 198 -16.25 -1.50 -5.30
C ASP A 198 -17.15 -0.26 -5.20
N VAL A 199 -17.16 0.40 -4.03
CA VAL A 199 -17.91 1.64 -3.79
C VAL A 199 -17.46 2.75 -4.75
N TRP A 200 -16.15 2.92 -4.94
CA TRP A 200 -15.61 3.90 -5.88
C TRP A 200 -16.01 3.61 -7.33
N ASN A 201 -15.99 2.34 -7.77
CA ASN A 201 -16.45 1.96 -9.11
C ASN A 201 -17.95 2.20 -9.31
N SER A 202 -18.78 1.95 -8.29
CA SER A 202 -20.22 2.20 -8.36
C SER A 202 -20.57 3.69 -8.37
N ASN A 203 -19.67 4.57 -7.91
CA ASN A 203 -19.87 6.02 -7.85
C ASN A 203 -19.17 6.76 -9.00
N ASN A 204 -19.23 6.23 -10.22
CA ASN A 204 -18.61 6.84 -11.40
C ASN A 204 -17.13 7.19 -11.20
N GLN A 205 -16.40 6.36 -10.43
CA GLN A 205 -14.95 6.50 -10.24
C GLN A 205 -14.53 7.79 -9.50
N MET A 206 -15.41 8.35 -8.67
CA MET A 206 -15.11 9.47 -7.77
C MET A 206 -15.94 9.39 -6.49
N LEU A 207 -15.32 9.67 -5.34
CA LEU A 207 -16.04 9.85 -4.08
C LEU A 207 -16.07 11.33 -3.68
N THR A 208 -17.09 11.71 -2.91
CA THR A 208 -17.24 13.08 -2.40
C THR A 208 -16.18 13.38 -1.33
N GLU A 209 -15.88 14.68 -1.14
CA GLU A 209 -14.96 15.12 -0.08
C GLU A 209 -15.36 14.61 1.29
N ASP A 210 -16.63 14.80 1.68
CA ASP A 210 -17.17 14.37 2.98
C ASP A 210 -16.98 12.86 3.21
N MET A 211 -17.24 12.04 2.18
CA MET A 211 -17.05 10.61 2.27
C MET A 211 -15.57 10.23 2.45
N VAL A 212 -14.68 10.82 1.66
CA VAL A 212 -13.24 10.51 1.78
C VAL A 212 -12.66 11.06 3.08
N ALA A 213 -13.15 12.18 3.60
CA ALA A 213 -12.78 12.69 4.91
C ALA A 213 -13.20 11.75 6.05
N CYS A 214 -14.43 11.21 6.00
CA CYS A 214 -14.86 10.18 6.95
C CYS A 214 -14.01 8.90 6.84
N ILE A 215 -13.70 8.45 5.62
CA ILE A 215 -12.78 7.32 5.38
C ILE A 215 -11.41 7.60 6.00
N ALA A 216 -10.87 8.81 5.84
CA ALA A 216 -9.57 9.19 6.40
C ALA A 216 -9.55 9.07 7.93
N VAL A 217 -10.53 9.65 8.62
CA VAL A 217 -10.65 9.58 10.09
C VAL A 217 -10.71 8.14 10.57
N GLU A 218 -11.53 7.33 9.92
CA GLU A 218 -11.74 5.95 10.33
C GLU A 218 -10.51 5.08 10.02
N ALA A 219 -9.94 5.18 8.82
CA ALA A 219 -8.75 4.44 8.42
C ALA A 219 -7.52 4.78 9.26
N ILE A 220 -7.31 6.07 9.61
CA ILE A 220 -6.21 6.47 10.51
C ILE A 220 -6.38 5.81 11.88
N SER A 221 -7.61 5.75 12.40
CA SER A 221 -7.90 5.13 13.71
C SER A 221 -7.72 3.62 13.69
N ILE A 222 -8.06 2.95 12.59
CA ILE A 222 -7.81 1.51 12.42
C ILE A 222 -6.30 1.24 12.37
N LEU A 223 -5.56 2.02 11.59
CA LEU A 223 -4.11 1.91 11.51
C LEU A 223 -3.45 2.22 12.86
N GLU A 224 -3.89 3.23 13.60
CA GLU A 224 -3.40 3.50 14.96
C GLU A 224 -3.51 2.26 15.85
N GLN A 225 -4.64 1.55 15.80
CA GLN A 225 -4.89 0.38 16.65
C GLN A 225 -4.02 -0.81 16.23
N LEU A 226 -3.85 -1.02 14.92
CA LEU A 226 -2.92 -2.00 14.37
C LEU A 226 -1.47 -1.70 14.80
N HIS A 227 -1.04 -0.44 14.64
CA HIS A 227 0.28 0.03 15.02
C HIS A 227 0.51 -0.10 16.53
N HIS A 228 -0.48 0.20 17.37
CA HIS A 228 -0.38 0.08 18.82
C HIS A 228 -0.07 -1.36 19.25
N LYS A 229 -0.67 -2.34 18.56
CA LYS A 229 -0.41 -3.79 18.74
C LYS A 229 0.93 -4.27 18.17
N GLY A 230 1.71 -3.37 17.56
CA GLY A 230 3.08 -3.63 17.11
C GLY A 230 3.19 -4.13 15.67
N PHE A 231 2.13 -4.00 14.87
CA PHE A 231 2.10 -4.41 13.47
C PHE A 231 1.90 -3.24 12.53
N VAL A 232 2.51 -3.32 11.35
CA VAL A 232 2.15 -2.53 10.16
C VAL A 232 1.44 -3.45 9.18
N HIS A 233 0.53 -2.90 8.39
CA HIS A 233 -0.24 -3.62 7.38
C HIS A 233 0.59 -3.93 6.14
N GLY A 234 1.29 -2.93 5.60
CA GLY A 234 2.17 -3.09 4.43
C GLY A 234 1.47 -3.21 3.06
N ASP A 235 0.14 -3.07 2.99
CA ASP A 235 -0.63 -3.11 1.73
C ASP A 235 -1.94 -2.32 1.83
N VAL A 236 -1.82 -1.08 2.31
CA VAL A 236 -2.94 -0.14 2.44
C VAL A 236 -3.40 0.30 1.04
N LYS A 237 -4.66 -0.01 0.69
CA LYS A 237 -5.28 0.28 -0.60
C LYS A 237 -6.81 0.19 -0.53
N PRO A 238 -7.57 0.75 -1.48
CA PRO A 238 -9.04 0.70 -1.48
C PRO A 238 -9.63 -0.71 -1.37
N GLU A 239 -9.01 -1.70 -1.99
CA GLU A 239 -9.48 -3.09 -2.02
C GLU A 239 -9.44 -3.77 -0.63
N ASN A 240 -8.58 -3.31 0.26
CA ASN A 240 -8.39 -3.89 1.60
C ASN A 240 -9.20 -3.16 2.69
N PHE A 241 -9.91 -2.08 2.34
CA PHE A 241 -10.86 -1.44 3.23
C PHE A 241 -12.28 -1.81 2.81
N LEU A 242 -13.02 -2.49 3.69
CA LEU A 242 -14.39 -2.95 3.44
C LEU A 242 -15.37 -2.27 4.39
N LEU A 243 -16.58 -2.07 3.91
CA LEU A 243 -17.71 -1.68 4.75
C LEU A 243 -18.28 -2.89 5.49
N GLY A 244 -19.03 -2.65 6.55
CA GLY A 244 -19.81 -3.72 7.18
C GLY A 244 -20.91 -4.22 6.26
N GLN A 245 -21.51 -5.35 6.64
CA GLN A 245 -22.55 -5.98 5.85
C GLN A 245 -23.78 -5.06 5.70
N PRO A 246 -24.32 -4.86 4.48
CA PRO A 246 -25.52 -4.05 4.25
C PRO A 246 -26.72 -4.53 5.07
N GLY A 247 -27.54 -3.58 5.56
CA GLY A 247 -28.71 -3.90 6.37
C GLY A 247 -28.39 -4.28 7.82
N THR A 248 -27.13 -4.14 8.25
CA THR A 248 -26.73 -4.30 9.66
C THR A 248 -26.43 -2.95 10.29
N SER A 249 -26.42 -2.86 11.62
CA SER A 249 -26.01 -1.65 12.34
C SER A 249 -24.56 -1.22 12.06
N ASN A 250 -23.74 -2.11 11.48
CA ASN A 250 -22.35 -1.86 11.12
C ASN A 250 -22.17 -1.55 9.63
N GLU A 251 -23.23 -1.41 8.82
CA GLU A 251 -23.10 -1.26 7.36
C GLU A 251 -22.22 -0.06 6.94
N LYS A 252 -22.19 1.01 7.75
CA LYS A 252 -21.36 2.20 7.52
C LYS A 252 -19.99 2.16 8.20
N LYS A 253 -19.67 1.08 8.93
CA LYS A 253 -18.41 0.93 9.65
C LYS A 253 -17.33 0.41 8.71
N LEU A 254 -16.12 0.97 8.82
CA LEU A 254 -14.97 0.56 8.01
C LEU A 254 -14.18 -0.55 8.70
N TYR A 255 -13.66 -1.48 7.90
CA TYR A 255 -12.82 -2.59 8.32
C TYR A 255 -11.60 -2.69 7.40
N LEU A 256 -10.44 -2.99 7.98
CA LEU A 256 -9.22 -3.31 7.26
C LEU A 256 -9.03 -4.83 7.24
N VAL A 257 -8.79 -5.39 6.05
CA VAL A 257 -8.66 -6.82 5.81
C VAL A 257 -7.34 -7.15 5.11
N ASP A 258 -7.06 -8.45 4.96
CA ASP A 258 -5.88 -9.00 4.28
C ASP A 258 -4.55 -8.64 4.96
N LEU A 259 -4.24 -9.36 6.05
CA LEU A 259 -3.03 -9.16 6.84
C LEU A 259 -1.86 -10.05 6.35
N GLY A 260 -1.93 -10.55 5.11
CA GLY A 260 -0.92 -11.42 4.51
C GLY A 260 0.46 -10.78 4.34
N LEU A 261 0.50 -9.44 4.23
CA LEU A 261 1.74 -8.65 4.15
C LEU A 261 2.10 -7.94 5.46
N ALA A 262 1.30 -8.14 6.51
CA ALA A 262 1.54 -7.48 7.79
C ALA A 262 2.89 -7.92 8.38
N SER A 263 3.56 -6.99 9.06
CA SER A 263 4.87 -7.24 9.67
C SER A 263 5.00 -6.48 10.99
N ARG A 264 5.96 -6.89 11.83
CA ARG A 264 6.21 -6.21 13.10
C ARG A 264 7.09 -4.98 12.87
N TRP A 265 6.69 -3.83 13.42
CA TRP A 265 7.54 -2.63 13.48
C TRP A 265 8.22 -2.46 14.84
N LYS A 266 7.77 -3.20 15.86
CA LYS A 266 8.45 -3.31 17.16
C LYS A 266 8.47 -4.74 17.67
N GLU A 267 9.47 -5.03 18.49
CA GLU A 267 9.60 -6.28 19.23
C GLU A 267 8.49 -6.41 20.28
N ALA A 268 7.88 -7.59 20.37
CA ALA A 268 6.74 -7.82 21.27
C ALA A 268 7.12 -7.73 22.76
N ALA A 269 8.33 -8.17 23.13
CA ALA A 269 8.78 -8.25 24.51
C ALA A 269 9.36 -6.92 25.03
N SER A 270 10.23 -6.28 24.25
CA SER A 270 10.95 -5.06 24.66
C SER A 270 10.20 -3.78 24.27
N GLY A 271 9.26 -3.85 23.32
CA GLY A 271 8.67 -2.67 22.69
C GLY A 271 9.64 -1.87 21.80
N ARG A 272 10.89 -2.34 21.65
CA ARG A 272 11.93 -1.69 20.86
C ARG A 272 11.54 -1.68 19.38
N HIS A 273 11.73 -0.54 18.72
CA HIS A 273 11.55 -0.43 17.28
C HIS A 273 12.48 -1.43 16.56
N VAL A 274 12.00 -2.05 15.48
CA VAL A 274 12.84 -2.93 14.66
C VAL A 274 14.00 -2.14 14.06
N ASP A 275 15.14 -2.81 13.91
CA ASP A 275 16.31 -2.18 13.32
C ASP A 275 16.05 -1.85 11.83
N TYR A 276 16.62 -0.72 11.39
CA TYR A 276 16.53 -0.30 10.00
C TYR A 276 17.38 -1.22 9.12
N ASP A 277 16.82 -1.63 7.98
CA ASP A 277 17.50 -2.37 6.93
C ASP A 277 17.00 -1.88 5.56
N GLN A 278 17.78 -2.14 4.52
CA GLN A 278 17.40 -1.84 3.15
C GLN A 278 17.85 -2.94 2.19
N LYS A 279 16.88 -3.52 1.48
CA LYS A 279 17.05 -4.57 0.49
C LYS A 279 16.40 -4.13 -0.84
N PRO A 280 17.12 -3.40 -1.71
CA PRO A 280 16.56 -2.78 -2.92
C PRO A 280 15.82 -3.75 -3.86
N ASP A 281 16.21 -5.03 -3.86
CA ASP A 281 15.60 -6.07 -4.69
C ASP A 281 14.29 -6.65 -4.12
N VAL A 282 13.89 -6.22 -2.91
CA VAL A 282 12.71 -6.72 -2.21
C VAL A 282 11.63 -5.64 -2.15
N PHE A 283 10.61 -5.81 -2.99
CA PHE A 283 9.40 -4.99 -2.94
C PHE A 283 8.22 -5.81 -2.39
N ARG A 284 7.37 -5.17 -1.58
CA ARG A 284 6.11 -5.74 -1.08
C ARG A 284 4.99 -4.69 -1.17
N GLY A 285 3.76 -5.17 -1.33
CA GLY A 285 2.56 -4.35 -1.43
C GLY A 285 2.19 -3.97 -2.86
N THR A 286 1.19 -3.10 -2.98
CA THR A 286 0.64 -2.69 -4.27
C THR A 286 1.37 -1.46 -4.82
N VAL A 287 2.11 -1.60 -5.92
CA VAL A 287 2.94 -0.55 -6.56
C VAL A 287 2.30 0.84 -6.58
N ARG A 288 1.01 0.90 -6.91
CA ARG A 288 0.24 2.15 -7.01
C ARG A 288 0.19 2.91 -5.68
N TYR A 289 -0.04 2.22 -4.57
CA TYR A 289 -0.30 2.82 -3.26
C TYR A 289 0.88 2.71 -2.29
N ALA A 290 1.82 1.80 -2.50
CA ALA A 290 2.96 1.62 -1.60
C ALA A 290 3.83 2.88 -1.43
N SER A 291 4.37 3.11 -0.23
CA SER A 291 5.27 4.23 0.07
C SER A 291 6.52 4.23 -0.82
N VAL A 292 7.16 5.39 -0.97
CA VAL A 292 8.49 5.50 -1.61
C VAL A 292 9.50 4.58 -0.92
N HIS A 293 9.43 4.44 0.40
CA HIS A 293 10.34 3.58 1.15
C HIS A 293 10.16 2.09 0.85
N ALA A 294 8.92 1.63 0.65
CA ALA A 294 8.64 0.26 0.21
C ALA A 294 9.22 0.00 -1.18
N HIS A 295 9.13 0.96 -2.12
CA HIS A 295 9.78 0.87 -3.43
C HIS A 295 11.31 0.79 -3.35
N LEU A 296 11.90 1.41 -2.33
CA LEU A 296 13.35 1.37 -2.08
C LEU A 296 13.80 0.15 -1.28
N GLY A 297 12.88 -0.77 -0.97
CA GLY A 297 13.14 -1.99 -0.21
C GLY A 297 13.57 -1.74 1.24
N ARG A 298 13.19 -0.60 1.82
CA ARG A 298 13.49 -0.26 3.21
C ARG A 298 12.58 -1.05 4.15
N THR A 299 13.05 -1.31 5.37
CA THR A 299 12.21 -1.89 6.43
C THR A 299 10.93 -1.06 6.58
N GLY A 300 9.78 -1.73 6.55
CA GLY A 300 8.48 -1.09 6.71
C GLY A 300 8.23 -0.63 8.14
N SER A 301 7.58 0.51 8.30
CA SER A 301 7.26 1.16 9.57
C SER A 301 5.92 1.89 9.48
N ARG A 302 5.47 2.49 10.58
CA ARG A 302 4.14 3.12 10.67
C ARG A 302 3.93 4.24 9.67
N ARG A 303 4.99 4.97 9.30
CA ARG A 303 4.92 6.03 8.28
C ARG A 303 4.53 5.48 6.90
N ASP A 304 4.91 4.24 6.60
CA ASP A 304 4.67 3.62 5.30
C ASP A 304 3.19 3.35 5.06
N ASP A 305 2.48 2.88 6.09
CA ASP A 305 1.03 2.68 6.04
C ASP A 305 0.29 4.01 5.91
N LEU A 306 0.74 5.06 6.62
CA LEU A 306 0.13 6.40 6.56
C LEU A 306 0.39 7.11 5.22
N GLU A 307 1.59 6.97 4.64
CA GLU A 307 1.89 7.46 3.29
C GLU A 307 1.05 6.72 2.24
N SER A 308 0.93 5.41 2.37
CA SER A 308 0.09 4.60 1.48
C SER A 308 -1.40 4.96 1.60
N LEU A 309 -1.86 5.30 2.81
CA LEU A 309 -3.19 5.83 3.04
C LEU A 309 -3.37 7.19 2.35
N ALA A 310 -2.40 8.11 2.42
CA ALA A 310 -2.49 9.41 1.75
C ALA A 310 -2.66 9.25 0.23
N TYR A 311 -1.90 8.35 -0.40
CA TYR A 311 -2.08 8.04 -1.83
C TYR A 311 -3.44 7.40 -2.13
N THR A 312 -3.93 6.54 -1.23
CA THR A 312 -5.26 5.92 -1.32
C THR A 312 -6.38 6.96 -1.27
N LEU A 313 -6.32 7.91 -0.34
CA LEU A 313 -7.32 8.97 -0.19
C LEU A 313 -7.33 9.91 -1.42
N VAL A 314 -6.16 10.33 -1.90
CA VAL A 314 -6.06 11.15 -3.13
C VAL A 314 -6.64 10.38 -4.33
N PHE A 315 -6.38 9.08 -4.43
CA PHE A 315 -6.95 8.25 -5.48
C PHE A 315 -8.49 8.20 -5.41
N LEU A 316 -9.07 8.01 -4.22
CA LEU A 316 -10.52 7.96 -4.06
C LEU A 316 -11.22 9.28 -4.46
N LEU A 317 -10.57 10.43 -4.20
CA LEU A 317 -11.06 11.75 -4.62
C LEU A 317 -10.89 12.02 -6.11
N ARG A 318 -9.74 11.67 -6.67
CA ARG A 318 -9.31 12.13 -8.00
C ARG A 318 -9.48 11.09 -9.10
N GLY A 319 -9.71 9.85 -8.70
CA GLY A 319 -9.78 8.66 -9.54
C GLY A 319 -8.47 8.22 -10.19
N LYS A 320 -7.40 9.00 -10.04
CA LYS A 320 -6.08 8.69 -10.58
C LYS A 320 -4.92 9.30 -9.79
N LEU A 321 -3.75 8.71 -9.95
CA LEU A 321 -2.46 9.13 -9.43
C LEU A 321 -1.47 9.36 -10.60
N PRO A 322 -0.53 10.32 -10.49
CA PRO A 322 0.38 10.71 -11.59
C PRO A 322 1.34 9.61 -12.08
N TRP A 323 1.46 8.50 -11.34
CA TRP A 323 2.34 7.37 -11.64
C TRP A 323 1.60 6.12 -12.11
N GLN A 324 0.35 6.27 -12.58
CA GLN A 324 -0.34 5.18 -13.27
C GLN A 324 0.08 5.07 -14.75
N GLY A 325 -0.08 3.88 -15.33
CA GLY A 325 0.18 3.63 -16.77
C GLY A 325 1.56 3.08 -17.10
N TYR A 326 2.51 3.04 -16.15
CA TYR A 326 3.79 2.37 -16.37
C TYR A 326 3.62 0.84 -16.48
N ILE A 327 4.29 0.26 -17.47
CA ILE A 327 4.29 -1.17 -17.81
C ILE A 327 5.73 -1.71 -17.91
N GLY A 328 5.89 -3.03 -17.90
CA GLY A 328 7.19 -3.70 -17.98
C GLY A 328 7.90 -3.91 -16.64
N GLU A 329 9.06 -4.55 -16.68
CA GLU A 329 9.83 -4.98 -15.49
C GLU A 329 10.30 -3.78 -14.63
N ASN A 330 10.67 -2.67 -15.28
CA ASN A 330 11.12 -1.45 -14.60
C ASN A 330 9.98 -0.58 -14.04
N LYS A 331 8.73 -1.05 -14.10
CA LYS A 331 7.55 -0.30 -13.64
C LYS A 331 7.69 0.19 -12.20
N GLY A 332 8.16 -0.66 -11.28
CA GLY A 332 8.33 -0.29 -9.87
C GLY A 332 9.28 0.90 -9.71
N PHE A 333 10.44 0.84 -10.37
CA PHE A 333 11.42 1.92 -10.38
C PHE A 333 10.86 3.24 -10.96
N LEU A 334 10.15 3.17 -12.10
CA LEU A 334 9.54 4.35 -12.72
C LEU A 334 8.48 5.00 -11.84
N VAL A 335 7.66 4.19 -11.17
CA VAL A 335 6.66 4.65 -10.19
C VAL A 335 7.35 5.32 -9.00
N CYS A 336 8.39 4.69 -8.43
CA CYS A 336 9.17 5.26 -7.34
C CYS A 336 9.77 6.63 -7.71
N LYS A 337 10.43 6.71 -8.88
CA LYS A 337 11.02 7.95 -9.38
C LYS A 337 9.96 9.04 -9.55
N LYS A 338 8.78 8.70 -10.09
CA LYS A 338 7.68 9.65 -10.27
C LYS A 338 7.10 10.12 -8.93
N LYS A 339 6.97 9.24 -7.94
CA LYS A 339 6.54 9.59 -6.57
C LYS A 339 7.49 10.58 -5.92
N MET A 340 8.80 10.29 -5.93
CA MET A 340 9.83 11.19 -5.38
C MET A 340 9.85 12.57 -6.07
N ALA A 341 9.55 12.62 -7.37
CA ALA A 341 9.50 13.86 -8.14
C ALA A 341 8.18 14.65 -8.00
N THR A 342 7.17 14.10 -7.31
CA THR A 342 5.86 14.73 -7.16
C THR A 342 5.72 15.26 -5.75
N SER A 343 5.69 16.59 -5.60
CA SER A 343 5.50 17.21 -4.28
C SER A 343 4.05 17.08 -3.79
N PRO A 344 3.80 17.24 -2.47
CA PRO A 344 2.44 17.26 -1.94
C PRO A 344 1.53 18.30 -2.61
N GLU A 345 2.04 19.49 -2.90
CA GLU A 345 1.32 20.56 -3.59
C GLU A 345 0.88 20.12 -4.99
N MET A 346 1.79 19.48 -5.75
CA MET A 346 1.51 19.01 -7.10
C MET A 346 0.50 17.86 -7.10
N LEU A 347 0.62 16.94 -6.14
CA LEU A 347 -0.31 15.80 -6.04
C LEU A 347 -1.71 16.25 -5.61
N CYS A 348 -1.78 17.23 -4.71
CA CYS A 348 -3.01 17.71 -4.10
C CYS A 348 -3.52 19.05 -4.67
N TYR A 349 -3.03 19.50 -5.83
CA TYR A 349 -3.39 20.80 -6.43
C TYR A 349 -4.91 21.03 -6.57
N LEU A 350 -5.70 19.95 -6.75
CA LEU A 350 -7.16 19.99 -6.83
C LEU A 350 -7.84 19.23 -5.68
N CYS A 351 -7.13 19.03 -4.57
CA CYS A 351 -7.65 18.38 -3.38
C CYS A 351 -7.91 19.44 -2.29
N PRO A 352 -8.87 19.20 -1.39
CA PRO A 352 -9.09 20.06 -0.23
C PRO A 352 -7.83 20.14 0.67
N PRO A 353 -7.60 21.26 1.38
CA PRO A 353 -6.39 21.49 2.17
C PRO A 353 -6.00 20.36 3.16
N PRO A 354 -6.95 19.70 3.87
CA PRO A 354 -6.61 18.60 4.79
C PRO A 354 -5.82 17.46 4.14
N PHE A 355 -6.10 17.12 2.88
CA PHE A 355 -5.41 16.04 2.18
C PHE A 355 -3.96 16.38 1.85
N GLN A 356 -3.70 17.63 1.46
CA GLN A 356 -2.33 18.11 1.23
C GLN A 356 -1.55 18.13 2.55
N GLN A 357 -2.13 18.68 3.62
CA GLN A 357 -1.50 18.76 4.94
C GLN A 357 -1.20 17.36 5.49
N PHE A 358 -2.13 16.42 5.34
CA PHE A 358 -1.91 15.03 5.73
C PHE A 358 -0.73 14.42 4.96
N LEU A 359 -0.71 14.56 3.63
CA LEU A 359 0.36 14.06 2.78
C LEU A 359 1.72 14.67 3.13
N GLU A 360 1.77 15.98 3.36
CA GLU A 360 3.00 16.70 3.75
C GLU A 360 3.54 16.18 5.09
N ILE A 361 2.68 15.96 6.07
CA ILE A 361 3.11 15.43 7.38
C ILE A 361 3.66 14.01 7.22
N VAL A 362 2.93 13.11 6.56
CA VAL A 362 3.30 11.68 6.51
C VAL A 362 4.56 11.41 5.68
N THR A 363 4.79 12.18 4.61
CA THR A 363 5.98 12.02 3.76
C THR A 363 7.26 12.56 4.40
N ASN A 364 7.15 13.37 5.46
CA ASN A 364 8.29 13.90 6.21
C ASN A 364 8.60 13.13 7.51
N MET A 365 7.83 12.10 7.87
CA MET A 365 8.06 11.32 9.09
C MET A 365 9.34 10.48 9.05
N LYS A 366 10.04 10.43 10.18
CA LYS A 366 11.20 9.53 10.34
C LYS A 366 10.75 8.08 10.51
N PHE A 367 11.68 7.15 10.29
CA PHE A 367 11.42 5.71 10.34
C PHE A 367 10.85 5.24 11.69
N ASP A 368 11.41 5.75 12.77
CA ASP A 368 11.11 5.40 14.15
C ASP A 368 10.17 6.39 14.84
N GLU A 369 9.70 7.42 14.13
CA GLU A 369 8.82 8.45 14.66
C GLU A 369 7.48 7.85 15.12
N GLU A 370 6.99 8.30 16.28
CA GLU A 370 5.62 8.01 16.75
C GLU A 370 4.64 8.96 16.05
N PRO A 371 3.72 8.47 15.21
CA PRO A 371 2.76 9.35 14.54
C PRO A 371 1.80 9.99 15.55
N ASN A 372 1.57 11.29 15.44
CA ASN A 372 0.50 11.96 16.19
C ASN A 372 -0.85 11.74 15.51
N TYR A 373 -1.44 10.54 15.69
CA TYR A 373 -2.70 10.14 15.06
C TYR A 373 -3.84 11.12 15.34
N SER A 374 -3.94 11.65 16.56
CA SER A 374 -4.97 12.64 16.92
C SER A 374 -4.85 13.92 16.08
N LYS A 375 -3.63 14.41 15.82
CA LYS A 375 -3.40 15.56 14.95
C LYS A 375 -3.82 15.23 13.52
N LEU A 376 -3.44 14.05 13.00
CA LEU A 376 -3.77 13.62 11.64
C LEU A 376 -5.29 13.52 11.44
N ILE A 377 -6.02 12.96 12.41
CA ILE A 377 -7.49 12.90 12.41
C ILE A 377 -8.11 14.29 12.42
N SER A 378 -7.58 15.20 13.26
CA SER A 378 -8.14 16.55 13.43
C SER A 378 -8.12 17.40 12.16
N LEU A 379 -7.24 17.09 11.19
CA LEU A 379 -7.19 17.76 9.88
C LEU A 379 -8.53 17.67 9.14
N PHE A 380 -9.24 16.55 9.30
CA PHE A 380 -10.44 16.23 8.52
C PHE A 380 -11.74 16.64 9.20
N HIS A 381 -11.73 17.08 10.47
CA HIS A 381 -12.95 17.39 11.22
C HIS A 381 -13.84 18.44 10.54
N ASN A 382 -13.24 19.45 9.91
CA ASN A 382 -13.99 20.53 9.25
C ASN A 382 -14.55 20.12 7.87
N SER A 383 -14.10 18.99 7.32
CA SER A 383 -14.59 18.44 6.04
C SER A 383 -15.72 17.43 6.23
N ILE A 384 -16.15 17.16 7.47
CA ILE A 384 -17.14 16.13 7.81
C ILE A 384 -18.42 16.78 8.33
N ASP A 385 -19.57 16.27 7.90
CA ASP A 385 -20.87 16.72 8.40
C ASP A 385 -21.02 16.50 9.93
N PHE A 386 -21.59 17.47 10.64
CA PHE A 386 -21.84 17.39 12.08
C PHE A 386 -22.92 16.36 12.43
N ASN A 387 -23.86 16.09 11.52
CA ASN A 387 -24.96 15.18 11.76
C ASN A 387 -24.57 13.71 11.47
N SER A 388 -24.30 12.96 12.53
CA SER A 388 -23.91 11.55 12.47
C SER A 388 -24.83 10.64 11.63
N SER A 389 -26.14 10.92 11.59
CA SER A 389 -27.12 10.07 10.89
C SER A 389 -26.99 10.12 9.37
N ILE A 390 -26.55 11.26 8.83
CA ILE A 390 -26.41 11.47 7.38
C ILE A 390 -25.01 11.15 6.87
N ARG A 391 -24.03 10.94 7.75
CA ARG A 391 -22.67 10.59 7.33
C ARG A 391 -22.65 9.32 6.48
N PRO A 392 -21.84 9.28 5.41
CA PRO A 392 -21.70 8.09 4.57
C PRO A 392 -20.95 6.96 5.29
N ILE A 393 -20.08 7.30 6.25
CA ILE A 393 -19.27 6.37 7.03
C ILE A 393 -19.41 6.71 8.52
N GLN A 394 -19.47 5.68 9.37
CA GLN A 394 -19.50 5.84 10.82
C GLN A 394 -18.09 6.17 11.34
N ILE A 395 -17.97 7.22 12.15
CA ILE A 395 -16.69 7.68 12.73
C ILE A 395 -16.72 7.80 14.27
N ASP A 396 -17.85 7.47 14.91
CA ASP A 396 -18.00 7.66 16.36
C ASP A 396 -17.04 6.77 17.17
N GLY A 397 -16.67 5.61 16.62
CA GLY A 397 -15.68 4.74 17.24
C GLY A 397 -14.28 5.34 17.22
N ALA A 398 -13.86 5.92 16.09
CA ALA A 398 -12.61 6.69 15.98
C ALA A 398 -12.54 7.84 16.99
N ILE A 399 -13.59 8.67 17.08
CA ILE A 399 -13.63 9.82 17.98
C ILE A 399 -13.52 9.38 19.46
N LYS A 400 -14.22 8.31 19.85
CA LYS A 400 -14.16 7.78 21.23
C LYS A 400 -12.78 7.22 21.60
N LEU A 401 -12.07 6.63 20.64
CA LEU A 401 -10.70 6.15 20.85
C LEU A 401 -9.73 7.31 21.12
N GLY A 402 -9.84 8.41 20.37
CA GLY A 402 -9.04 9.61 20.57
C GLY A 402 -9.28 10.29 21.94
N GLN A 403 -10.54 10.40 22.37
CA GLN A 403 -10.90 11.07 23.63
C GLN A 403 -10.46 10.31 24.90
N LYS A 404 -10.53 8.96 24.91
CA LYS A 404 -10.08 8.16 26.07
C LYS A 404 -8.60 8.37 26.39
N ARG A 405 -7.78 8.68 25.38
CA ARG A 405 -6.34 8.92 25.55
C ARG A 405 -5.98 10.36 25.90
N GLY A 406 -6.77 11.35 25.44
CA GLY A 406 -6.62 12.74 25.88
C GLY A 406 -6.74 12.92 27.41
N ARG A 407 -7.55 12.07 28.06
CA ARG A 407 -7.63 12.03 29.54
C ARG A 407 -6.44 11.31 30.19
N ALA A 408 -5.98 10.20 29.62
CA ALA A 408 -4.85 9.45 30.16
C ALA A 408 -3.52 10.22 30.08
N LEU A 409 -3.35 11.10 29.09
CA LEU A 409 -2.20 12.00 29.02
C LEU A 409 -2.25 13.09 30.10
N PHE A 410 -3.45 13.56 30.45
CA PHE A 410 -3.66 14.61 31.47
C PHE A 410 -3.48 14.08 32.90
N GLU A 411 -3.85 12.82 33.17
CA GLU A 411 -3.68 12.19 34.49
C GLU A 411 -2.21 11.81 34.81
N LEU A 412 -1.32 11.84 33.81
CA LEU A 412 0.11 11.58 34.00
C LEU A 412 0.95 12.86 34.20
N GLU A 413 0.39 14.06 33.99
CA GLU A 413 1.10 15.34 34.19
C GLU A 413 0.85 15.99 35.56
N ASP A 414 -0.10 15.52 36.36
CA ASP A 414 -0.48 16.16 37.63
C ASP A 414 0.24 15.59 38.88
N GLY A 415 1.43 15.02 38.68
CA GLY A 415 2.11 14.18 39.66
C GLY A 415 3.58 14.43 39.89
N GLU A 416 4.17 15.60 39.55
CA GLU A 416 5.51 15.94 40.04
C GLU A 416 5.81 17.45 39.97
N GLN A 417 5.59 18.15 41.09
CA GLN A 417 6.08 19.51 41.30
C GLN A 417 7.62 19.52 41.42
N LEU A 418 8.32 19.62 40.29
CA LEU A 418 9.75 19.93 40.27
C LEU A 418 9.96 21.43 40.53
N ARG A 419 10.29 21.74 41.79
CA ARG A 419 10.69 23.08 42.23
C ARG A 419 11.87 23.60 41.41
N LYS A 420 11.66 24.75 40.76
CA LYS A 420 12.68 25.56 40.09
C LYS A 420 13.84 25.86 41.04
N LYS A 421 15.06 25.43 40.68
CA LYS A 421 16.30 26.09 41.10
C LYS A 421 16.96 26.68 39.86
N LEU A 422 16.70 27.97 39.67
CA LEU A 422 17.46 28.85 38.78
C LEU A 422 18.92 28.90 39.26
N ARG A 423 19.86 28.63 38.36
CA ARG A 423 21.26 29.03 38.52
C ARG A 423 21.70 29.77 37.26
N LEU A 424 21.82 31.08 37.39
CA LEU A 424 22.40 31.99 36.39
C LEU A 424 23.91 31.75 36.30
N GLY A 425 24.46 31.68 35.09
CA GLY A 425 25.90 31.72 34.81
C GLY A 425 26.14 32.18 33.36
N SER A 426 26.81 33.32 33.22
CA SER A 426 27.00 34.11 31.99
C SER A 426 28.24 33.66 31.15
N PRO A 427 28.42 34.17 29.91
CA PRO A 427 29.02 33.43 28.78
C PRO A 427 30.47 33.81 28.42
N ALA A 428 31.22 32.89 27.79
CA ALA A 428 32.48 33.11 27.06
C ALA A 428 32.81 31.82 26.25
N SER A 429 32.70 31.80 24.93
CA SER A 429 33.68 32.25 23.92
C SER A 429 34.81 31.23 23.64
N GLN A 430 34.77 30.66 22.42
CA GLN A 430 35.90 30.45 21.49
C GLN A 430 36.63 29.08 21.34
N TRP A 431 36.47 28.53 20.11
CA TRP A 431 37.39 27.82 19.16
C TRP A 431 38.15 26.54 19.60
N ILE A 432 37.82 25.34 19.07
CA ILE A 432 38.28 24.66 17.81
C ILE A 432 39.75 24.17 17.91
N THR A 433 40.10 22.88 17.74
CA THR A 433 40.26 22.11 16.47
C THR A 433 40.10 20.58 16.69
N VAL A 434 39.30 19.75 15.96
CA VAL A 434 39.24 19.31 14.52
C VAL A 434 40.34 18.26 14.19
N TYR A 435 40.07 17.05 13.67
CA TYR A 435 39.66 16.66 12.29
C TYR A 435 39.02 15.23 12.29
N SER A 436 37.82 14.98 11.72
CA SER A 436 37.38 14.86 10.30
C SER A 436 37.50 13.41 9.77
N SER A 437 36.67 12.83 8.91
CA SER A 437 35.67 13.28 7.92
C SER A 437 34.80 12.06 7.54
N ARG A 438 33.48 12.15 7.38
CA ARG A 438 32.76 12.57 6.15
C ARG A 438 31.31 12.95 6.51
N ASN A 439 30.81 14.04 5.92
CA ASN A 439 29.44 14.53 6.09
C ASN A 439 28.39 13.61 5.42
N PRO A 440 27.15 13.55 5.93
CA PRO A 440 26.03 12.93 5.23
C PRO A 440 25.53 13.85 4.11
N MET A 441 25.41 13.30 2.89
CA MET A 441 24.75 13.95 1.77
C MET A 441 23.29 14.25 2.12
N LYS A 442 22.91 15.53 2.05
CA LYS A 442 21.54 15.89 1.67
C LYS A 442 21.39 15.56 0.18
N GLN A 443 20.48 14.67 -0.17
CA GLN A 443 20.11 14.46 -1.57
C GLN A 443 18.62 14.70 -1.74
N ARG A 444 18.33 15.58 -2.70
CA ARG A 444 17.03 15.87 -3.28
C ARG A 444 16.43 14.64 -3.96
#